data_AF-A0A7V1LLM4-F1
#
_entry.id   AF-A0A7V1LLM4-F1
#
_cell.length_a   1.000
_cell.length_b   1.000
_cell.length_c   1.000
_cell.angle_alpha   90.00
_cell.angle_beta   90.00
_cell.angle_gamma   90.00
#
_symmetry.space_group_name_H-M   'P 1'
#
loop_
_entity.id
_entity.type
_entity.pdbx_description
1 polymer ?
#
loop_
_entity_poly.entity_id
_entity_poly.type
_entity_poly.pdbx_seq_one_letter_code
_entity_poly.pdbx_strand_id
1 'polypeptide(L)'
;MIRLFLFFLISGLISARAQDRVTGRTFATRSEVLAPHGMVASSHPLATQIGLDILKAGGNAIDAAIAVNAALGLMEPTGSGIGGDLFAIVWSARDKKLYGLNASGRSPAKLTLDYFRKTGLKKIPAHGPLPVSVPGCVDGWFELHNTFGSMEMKRILAPAIRYAR
;
A
#
# COMPACT_ATOMS: atom_id res chain seq x y z
N MET A 1 9.87 -10.43 -53.74
CA MET A 1 9.43 -10.87 -52.40
C MET A 1 10.50 -10.74 -51.29
N ILE A 2 11.81 -10.69 -51.59
CA ILE A 2 12.87 -10.54 -50.56
C ILE A 2 12.99 -9.11 -49.99
N ARG A 3 12.70 -8.06 -50.80
CA ARG A 3 12.78 -6.66 -50.34
C ARG A 3 11.67 -6.23 -49.37
N LEU A 4 10.53 -6.93 -49.35
CA LEU A 4 9.41 -6.61 -48.44
C LEU A 4 9.64 -7.19 -47.03
N PHE A 5 10.40 -8.27 -46.93
CA PHE A 5 10.74 -8.90 -45.64
C PHE A 5 11.80 -8.12 -44.84
N LEU A 6 12.73 -7.44 -45.52
CA LEU A 6 13.74 -6.62 -44.85
C LEU A 6 13.15 -5.36 -44.19
N PHE A 7 12.06 -4.82 -44.75
CA PHE A 7 11.41 -3.62 -44.21
C PHE A 7 10.70 -3.89 -42.87
N PHE A 8 10.22 -5.11 -42.67
CA PHE A 8 9.58 -5.53 -41.41
C PHE A 8 10.57 -5.90 -40.30
N LEU A 9 11.84 -6.19 -40.62
CA LEU A 9 12.86 -6.45 -39.60
C LEU A 9 13.40 -5.17 -38.94
N ILE A 10 13.27 -4.01 -39.60
CA ILE A 10 13.80 -2.73 -39.10
C ILE A 10 12.77 -2.01 -38.23
N SER A 11 11.48 -2.28 -38.39
CA SER A 11 10.41 -1.67 -37.58
C SER A 11 10.29 -2.26 -36.15
N GLY A 12 10.95 -3.38 -35.86
CA GLY A 12 10.91 -4.05 -34.55
C GLY A 12 11.82 -3.45 -33.47
N LEU A 13 12.60 -2.42 -33.77
CA LEU A 13 13.61 -1.86 -32.85
C LEU A 13 13.31 -0.45 -32.34
N ILE A 14 12.17 0.14 -32.69
CA ILE A 14 11.74 1.40 -32.07
C ILE A 14 11.13 1.05 -30.71
N SER A 15 12.00 0.77 -29.74
CA SER A 15 11.65 0.84 -28.34
C SER A 15 11.31 2.31 -28.07
N ALA A 16 10.03 2.65 -28.12
CA ALA A 16 9.54 3.97 -27.76
C ALA A 16 9.89 4.20 -26.29
N ARG A 17 11.05 4.79 -26.04
CA ARG A 17 11.46 5.19 -24.72
C ARG A 17 10.64 6.42 -24.38
N ALA A 18 9.61 6.22 -23.55
CA ALA A 18 8.89 7.31 -22.90
C ALA A 18 9.86 8.02 -21.94
N GLN A 19 10.73 8.87 -22.49
CA GLN A 19 11.85 9.49 -21.79
C GLN A 19 11.92 10.97 -22.18
N ASP A 20 10.98 11.76 -21.68
CA ASP A 20 11.05 13.21 -21.77
C ASP A 20 11.64 13.77 -20.46
N ARG A 21 12.96 13.58 -20.28
CA ARG A 21 13.74 14.24 -19.24
C ARG A 21 15.04 14.75 -19.82
N VAL A 22 15.27 16.06 -19.71
CA VAL A 22 16.53 16.72 -20.11
C VAL A 22 17.67 16.40 -19.12
N THR A 23 17.36 16.08 -17.86
CA THR A 23 18.32 15.81 -16.78
C THR A 23 17.85 14.69 -15.84
N GLY A 24 18.78 14.06 -15.11
CA GLY A 24 18.51 13.02 -14.11
C GLY A 24 18.64 11.60 -14.65
N ARG A 25 18.06 10.62 -13.94
CA ARG A 25 18.12 9.20 -14.35
C ARG A 25 17.21 8.97 -15.56
N THR A 26 17.78 8.60 -16.69
CA THR A 26 17.05 8.44 -17.96
C THR A 26 15.94 7.39 -17.90
N PHE A 27 16.01 6.40 -17.02
CA PHE A 27 14.94 5.39 -16.84
C PHE A 27 13.74 5.87 -15.99
N ALA A 28 13.85 7.01 -15.31
CA ALA A 28 12.77 7.52 -14.47
C ALA A 28 11.72 8.24 -15.32
N THR A 29 10.44 7.93 -15.10
CA THR A 29 9.31 8.49 -15.87
C THR A 29 8.67 9.71 -15.21
N ARG A 30 9.14 10.12 -14.02
CA ARG A 30 8.65 11.26 -13.23
C ARG A 30 9.81 11.99 -12.58
N SER A 31 9.58 13.27 -12.25
CA SER A 31 10.60 14.09 -11.60
C SER A 31 10.76 13.78 -10.14
N GLU A 32 11.99 13.87 -9.64
CA GLU A 32 12.21 13.99 -8.22
C GLU A 32 11.42 15.18 -7.69
N VAL A 33 10.56 14.93 -6.71
CA VAL A 33 9.77 15.96 -6.05
C VAL A 33 10.55 16.40 -4.82
N LEU A 34 10.75 17.71 -4.67
CA LEU A 34 11.30 18.31 -3.45
C LEU A 34 10.16 19.00 -2.70
N ALA A 35 9.97 18.64 -1.43
CA ALA A 35 8.88 19.18 -0.62
C ALA A 35 9.40 19.52 0.79
N PRO A 36 9.45 20.81 1.19
CA PRO A 36 10.05 21.23 2.45
C PRO A 36 9.21 20.92 3.70
N HIS A 37 7.90 20.64 3.53
CA HIS A 37 6.96 20.47 4.64
C HIS A 37 6.47 19.03 4.84
N GLY A 38 6.35 18.26 3.76
CA GLY A 38 5.83 16.90 3.83
C GLY A 38 5.69 16.28 2.44
N MET A 39 5.73 14.95 2.40
CA MET A 39 5.61 14.17 1.17
C MET A 39 4.84 12.89 1.47
N VAL A 40 4.00 12.48 0.53
CA VAL A 40 3.31 11.19 0.55
C VAL A 40 3.55 10.51 -0.79
N ALA A 41 3.80 9.21 -0.76
CA ALA A 41 3.89 8.38 -1.95
C ALA A 41 3.05 7.11 -1.72
N SER A 42 2.20 6.79 -2.68
CA SER A 42 1.39 5.57 -2.68
C SER A 42 1.13 5.11 -4.11
N SER A 43 0.59 3.90 -4.26
CA SER A 43 0.27 3.28 -5.54
C SER A 43 -0.89 3.95 -6.27
N HIS A 44 -1.75 4.71 -5.56
CA HIS A 44 -2.90 5.39 -6.14
C HIS A 44 -2.81 6.93 -5.97
N PRO A 45 -2.93 7.74 -7.04
CA PRO A 45 -2.77 9.19 -6.93
C PRO A 45 -3.80 9.86 -6.01
N LEU A 46 -5.04 9.37 -5.96
CA LEU A 46 -6.05 9.89 -5.03
C LEU A 46 -5.73 9.54 -3.57
N ALA A 47 -5.15 8.36 -3.30
CA ALA A 47 -4.73 7.99 -1.95
C ALA A 47 -3.55 8.87 -1.49
N THR A 48 -2.59 9.13 -2.40
CA THR A 48 -1.52 10.11 -2.16
C THR A 48 -2.09 11.49 -1.82
N GLN A 49 -3.09 11.96 -2.57
CA GLN A 49 -3.73 13.26 -2.30
C GLN A 49 -4.41 13.29 -0.92
N ILE A 50 -5.11 12.22 -0.53
CA ILE A 50 -5.71 12.10 0.82
C ILE A 50 -4.65 12.24 1.91
N GLY A 51 -3.51 11.55 1.79
CA GLY A 51 -2.42 11.68 2.74
C GLY A 51 -1.87 13.10 2.83
N LEU A 52 -1.69 13.77 1.68
CA LEU A 52 -1.27 15.17 1.62
C LEU A 52 -2.29 16.10 2.30
N ASP A 53 -3.59 15.85 2.13
CA ASP A 53 -4.63 16.65 2.75
C ASP A 53 -4.67 16.47 4.28
N ILE A 54 -4.38 15.27 4.78
CA ILE A 54 -4.20 15.03 6.23
C ILE A 54 -2.99 15.79 6.77
N LEU A 55 -1.85 15.76 6.07
CA LEU A 55 -0.67 16.54 6.46
C LEU A 55 -0.95 18.05 6.46
N LYS A 56 -1.61 18.56 5.42
CA LYS A 56 -2.01 19.97 5.32
C LYS A 56 -3.00 20.39 6.41
N ALA A 57 -3.83 19.45 6.88
CA ALA A 57 -4.75 19.67 7.98
C ALA A 57 -4.09 19.56 9.37
N GLY A 58 -2.76 19.46 9.44
CA GLY A 58 -1.98 19.42 10.67
C GLY A 58 -1.79 18.02 11.26
N GLY A 59 -2.19 16.96 10.54
CA GLY A 59 -1.88 15.58 10.92
C GLY A 59 -0.41 15.25 10.70
N ASN A 60 0.09 14.24 11.40
CA ASN A 60 1.46 13.78 11.22
C ASN A 60 1.57 12.65 10.18
N ALA A 61 2.78 12.13 10.00
CA ALA A 61 3.06 11.07 9.03
C ALA A 61 2.25 9.78 9.28
N ILE A 62 1.95 9.45 10.55
CA ILE A 62 1.16 8.27 10.92
C ILE A 62 -0.32 8.48 10.64
N ASP A 63 -0.85 9.66 10.98
CA ASP A 63 -2.22 10.03 10.63
C ASP A 63 -2.43 9.96 9.11
N ALA A 64 -1.50 10.51 8.34
CA ALA A 64 -1.54 10.46 6.88
C ALA A 64 -1.41 9.03 6.32
N ALA A 65 -0.52 8.20 6.88
CA ALA A 65 -0.34 6.82 6.45
C ALA A 65 -1.60 5.96 6.68
N ILE A 66 -2.29 6.14 7.82
CA ILE A 66 -3.55 5.45 8.11
C ILE A 66 -4.63 5.86 7.12
N ALA A 67 -4.79 7.16 6.84
CA ALA A 67 -5.77 7.65 5.86
C ALA A 67 -5.50 7.11 4.45
N VAL A 68 -4.22 7.08 4.04
CA VAL A 68 -3.78 6.50 2.76
C VAL A 68 -4.12 5.01 2.71
N ASN A 69 -3.77 4.24 3.74
CA ASN A 69 -4.02 2.79 3.77
C ASN A 69 -5.51 2.47 3.74
N ALA A 70 -6.34 3.23 4.47
CA ALA A 70 -7.79 3.10 4.43
C ALA A 70 -8.36 3.39 3.04
N ALA A 71 -7.85 4.42 2.36
CA ALA A 71 -8.26 4.74 0.99
C ALA A 71 -7.82 3.67 -0.03
N LEU A 72 -6.60 3.13 0.12
CA LEU A 72 -6.10 2.04 -0.73
C LEU A 72 -6.94 0.77 -0.57
N GLY A 73 -7.47 0.48 0.63
CA GLY A 73 -8.40 -0.63 0.83
C GLY A 73 -9.67 -0.55 -0.04
N LEU A 74 -10.05 0.66 -0.48
CA LEU A 74 -11.14 0.88 -1.42
C LEU A 74 -10.66 0.95 -2.88
N MET A 75 -9.57 1.68 -3.13
CA MET A 75 -9.09 2.00 -4.48
C MET A 75 -8.23 0.88 -5.10
N GLU A 76 -7.64 0.02 -4.29
CA GLU A 76 -6.80 -1.12 -4.70
C GLU A 76 -7.23 -2.41 -3.96
N PRO A 77 -8.49 -2.85 -4.12
CA PRO A 77 -9.08 -3.92 -3.32
C PRO A 77 -8.46 -5.30 -3.56
N THR A 78 -7.67 -5.45 -4.63
CA THR A 78 -6.92 -6.69 -4.92
C THR A 78 -5.61 -6.80 -4.15
N GLY A 79 -5.08 -5.69 -3.61
CA GLY A 79 -3.78 -5.63 -2.93
C GLY A 79 -3.85 -5.13 -1.49
N SER A 80 -4.94 -4.51 -1.06
CA SER A 80 -5.12 -3.97 0.30
C SER A 80 -6.58 -4.03 0.75
N GLY A 81 -6.81 -4.03 2.06
CA GLY A 81 -8.15 -3.98 2.63
C GLY A 81 -8.18 -4.10 4.16
N ILE A 82 -9.29 -3.66 4.76
CA ILE A 82 -9.51 -3.72 6.22
C ILE A 82 -9.54 -5.16 6.77
N GLY A 83 -9.84 -6.14 5.92
CA GLY A 83 -9.83 -7.56 6.26
C GLY A 83 -8.46 -8.23 6.13
N GLY A 84 -7.41 -7.46 5.84
CA GLY A 84 -6.04 -7.96 5.68
C GLY A 84 -5.15 -7.70 6.88
N ASP A 85 -3.85 -7.61 6.58
CA ASP A 85 -2.76 -7.43 7.54
C ASP A 85 -2.06 -6.09 7.33
N LEU A 86 -1.30 -5.65 8.33
CA LEU A 86 -0.50 -4.43 8.24
C LEU A 86 0.90 -4.63 8.81
N PHE A 87 1.89 -4.05 8.14
CA PHE A 87 3.25 -3.93 8.63
C PHE A 87 3.68 -2.48 8.48
N ALA A 88 4.35 -1.95 9.50
CA ALA A 88 4.85 -0.58 9.45
C ALA A 88 6.27 -0.48 9.99
N ILE A 89 7.07 0.35 9.35
CA ILE A 89 8.38 0.78 9.83
C ILE A 89 8.27 2.27 10.09
N VAL A 90 8.51 2.67 11.32
CA VAL A 90 8.29 4.04 11.78
C VAL A 90 9.57 4.59 12.36
N TRP A 91 10.09 5.67 11.75
CA TRP A 91 11.12 6.48 12.38
C TRP A 91 10.47 7.58 13.22
N SER A 92 10.64 7.50 14.54
CA SER A 92 10.20 8.56 15.45
C SER A 92 11.31 9.59 15.58
N ALA A 93 11.10 10.78 15.01
CA ALA A 93 12.03 11.90 15.16
C ALA A 93 12.13 12.37 16.62
N ARG A 94 11.03 12.28 17.36
CA ARG A 94 10.95 12.61 18.80
C ARG A 94 11.88 11.71 19.62
N ASP A 95 11.81 10.41 19.37
CA ASP A 95 12.56 9.42 20.16
C ASP A 95 13.94 9.10 19.53
N LYS A 96 14.20 9.62 18.31
CA LYS A 96 15.36 9.29 17.47
C LYS A 96 15.56 7.78 17.32
N LYS A 97 14.47 7.05 17.13
CA LYS A 97 14.44 5.59 17.14
C LYS A 97 13.57 5.02 16.02
N LEU A 98 13.99 3.88 15.50
CA LEU A 98 13.24 3.06 14.56
C LEU A 98 12.36 2.06 15.31
N TYR A 99 11.08 2.00 14.92
CA TYR A 99 10.09 1.05 15.40
C TYR A 99 9.59 0.20 14.25
N GLY A 100 9.22 -1.04 14.55
CA GLY A 100 8.53 -1.93 13.64
C GLY A 100 7.23 -2.39 14.28
N LEU A 101 6.13 -2.34 13.51
CA LEU A 101 4.87 -2.95 13.87
C LEU A 101 4.62 -4.13 12.95
N ASN A 102 4.38 -5.29 13.56
CA ASN A 102 3.80 -6.44 12.90
C ASN A 102 2.35 -6.61 13.37
N ALA A 103 1.41 -6.18 12.53
CA ALA A 103 -0.02 -6.38 12.70
C ALA A 103 -0.54 -7.40 11.68
N SER A 104 0.22 -8.49 11.48
CA SER A 104 -0.24 -9.66 10.74
C SER A 104 -1.08 -10.56 11.63
N GLY A 105 -2.23 -10.95 11.11
CA GLY A 105 -3.15 -11.89 11.71
C GLY A 105 -2.55 -13.24 12.04
N ARG A 106 -2.94 -13.79 13.19
CA ARG A 106 -2.64 -15.19 13.53
C ARG A 106 -3.61 -16.12 12.81
N SER A 107 -3.21 -17.37 12.62
CA SER A 107 -4.14 -18.43 12.21
C SER A 107 -5.26 -18.60 13.25
N PRO A 108 -6.50 -18.93 12.84
CA PRO A 108 -7.59 -19.19 13.78
C PRO A 108 -7.20 -20.26 14.81
N ALA A 109 -7.49 -20.01 16.10
CA ALA A 109 -6.98 -20.84 17.20
C ALA A 109 -7.36 -22.34 17.12
N LYS A 110 -8.50 -22.66 16.49
CA LYS A 110 -8.99 -24.03 16.31
C LYS A 110 -8.60 -24.66 14.96
N LEU A 111 -8.00 -23.90 14.05
CA LEU A 111 -7.62 -24.40 12.73
C LEU A 111 -6.21 -24.99 12.79
N THR A 112 -6.13 -26.27 13.15
CA THR A 112 -4.86 -26.98 13.34
C THR A 112 -4.36 -27.61 12.05
N LEU A 113 -3.07 -27.96 11.99
CA LEU A 113 -2.49 -28.72 10.88
C LEU A 113 -3.20 -30.08 10.66
N ASP A 114 -3.65 -30.73 11.73
CA ASP A 114 -4.34 -32.01 11.67
C ASP A 114 -5.70 -31.92 10.96
N TYR A 115 -6.38 -30.77 11.02
CA TYR A 115 -7.60 -30.54 10.23
C TYR A 115 -7.31 -30.67 8.74
N PHE A 116 -6.24 -30.03 8.25
CA PHE A 116 -5.85 -30.11 6.83
C PHE A 116 -5.45 -31.53 6.43
N ARG A 117 -4.69 -32.23 7.29
CA ARG A 117 -4.31 -33.63 7.04
C ARG A 117 -5.52 -34.56 6.94
N LYS A 118 -6.48 -34.46 7.87
CA LYS A 118 -7.69 -35.30 7.92
C LYS A 118 -8.62 -35.06 6.73
N THR A 119 -8.67 -33.83 6.22
CA THR A 119 -9.46 -33.46 5.04
C THR A 119 -8.77 -33.79 3.71
N GLY A 120 -7.57 -34.38 3.74
CA GLY A 120 -6.80 -34.73 2.54
C GLY A 120 -6.22 -33.52 1.78
N LEU A 121 -6.24 -32.33 2.39
CA LEU A 121 -5.70 -31.11 1.79
C LEU A 121 -4.17 -31.12 1.86
N LYS A 122 -3.52 -31.10 0.69
CA LYS A 122 -2.04 -31.06 0.57
C LYS A 122 -1.45 -29.65 0.66
N LYS A 123 -2.28 -28.61 0.50
CA LYS A 123 -1.91 -27.19 0.59
C LYS A 123 -3.12 -26.38 1.07
N ILE A 124 -2.86 -25.20 1.62
CA ILE A 124 -3.93 -24.23 1.90
C ILE A 124 -4.57 -23.82 0.56
N PRO A 125 -5.90 -23.87 0.42
CA PRO A 125 -6.57 -23.48 -0.81
C PRO A 125 -6.48 -21.97 -1.03
N ALA A 126 -6.47 -21.53 -2.29
CA ALA A 126 -6.37 -20.12 -2.65
C ALA A 126 -7.64 -19.31 -2.36
N HIS A 127 -8.79 -19.99 -2.23
CA HIS A 127 -10.10 -19.37 -2.07
C HIS A 127 -10.90 -20.05 -0.97
N GLY A 128 -11.94 -19.36 -0.51
CA GLY A 128 -12.78 -19.79 0.61
C GLY A 128 -12.27 -19.27 1.96
N PRO A 129 -12.84 -19.72 3.08
CA PRO A 129 -12.55 -19.20 4.41
C PRO A 129 -11.25 -19.74 5.02
N LEU A 130 -10.77 -20.91 4.56
CA LEU A 130 -9.58 -21.57 5.11
C LEU A 130 -8.26 -20.77 5.01
N PRO A 131 -7.97 -20.03 3.93
CA PRO A 131 -6.76 -19.19 3.87
C PRO A 131 -6.84 -17.90 4.71
N VAL A 132 -7.98 -17.58 5.33
CA VAL A 132 -8.17 -16.30 6.03
C VAL A 132 -7.57 -16.37 7.44
N SER A 133 -6.60 -15.51 7.72
CA SER A 133 -6.09 -15.23 9.07
C SER A 133 -7.04 -14.30 9.84
N VAL A 134 -6.84 -14.14 11.15
CA VAL A 134 -7.56 -13.13 11.93
C VAL A 134 -7.10 -11.74 11.47
N PRO A 135 -7.93 -10.87 10.86
CA PRO A 135 -7.44 -9.61 10.27
C PRO A 135 -6.75 -8.71 11.29
N GLY A 136 -5.54 -8.26 10.98
CA GLY A 136 -4.75 -7.38 11.85
C GLY A 136 -4.67 -5.92 11.41
N CYS A 137 -5.08 -5.59 10.19
CA CYS A 137 -4.93 -4.25 9.60
C CYS A 137 -5.53 -3.12 10.47
N VAL A 138 -6.80 -3.25 10.86
CA VAL A 138 -7.51 -2.22 11.64
C VAL A 138 -6.89 -2.07 13.04
N ASP A 139 -6.56 -3.18 13.70
CA ASP A 139 -5.86 -3.15 14.99
C ASP A 139 -4.51 -2.44 14.88
N GLY A 140 -3.77 -2.74 13.81
CA GLY A 140 -2.51 -2.07 13.49
C GLY A 140 -2.65 -0.55 13.29
N TRP A 141 -3.75 -0.07 12.69
CA TRP A 141 -4.02 1.37 12.61
C TRP A 141 -4.16 1.99 13.99
N PHE A 142 -4.92 1.38 14.88
CA PHE A 142 -5.13 1.90 16.22
C PHE A 142 -3.86 1.80 17.08
N GLU A 143 -3.06 0.75 16.94
CA GLU A 143 -1.77 0.61 17.65
C GLU A 143 -0.77 1.72 17.23
N LEU A 144 -0.66 1.98 15.92
CA LEU A 144 0.14 3.09 15.40
C LEU A 144 -0.39 4.44 15.89
N HIS A 145 -1.70 4.62 15.83
CA HIS A 145 -2.35 5.87 16.22
C HIS A 145 -2.20 6.17 17.71
N ASN A 146 -2.37 5.18 18.58
CA ASN A 146 -2.20 5.33 20.02
C ASN A 146 -0.76 5.74 20.38
N THR A 147 0.23 5.22 19.66
CA THR A 147 1.65 5.47 19.97
C THR A 147 2.17 6.76 19.35
N PHE A 148 1.74 7.07 18.13
CA PHE A 148 2.33 8.13 17.31
C PHE A 148 1.33 9.08 16.67
N GLY A 149 0.02 8.78 16.69
CA GLY A 149 -1.02 9.59 16.08
C GLY A 149 -1.23 10.93 16.78
N SER A 150 -1.88 11.86 16.09
CA SER A 150 -2.18 13.19 16.64
C SER A 150 -3.54 13.74 16.25
N MET A 151 -4.14 13.24 15.16
CA MET A 151 -5.46 13.65 14.69
C MET A 151 -6.53 12.65 15.12
N GLU A 152 -7.77 13.07 15.41
CA GLU A 152 -8.85 12.12 15.71
C GLU A 152 -9.07 11.11 14.58
N MET A 153 -9.17 9.82 14.91
CA MET A 153 -9.36 8.73 13.94
C MET A 153 -10.56 8.95 13.00
N LYS A 154 -11.65 9.55 13.51
CA LYS A 154 -12.82 9.90 12.70
C LYS A 154 -12.46 10.85 11.55
N ARG A 155 -11.56 11.82 11.78
CA ARG A 155 -11.09 12.75 10.73
C ARG A 155 -10.16 12.05 9.76
N ILE A 156 -9.29 11.17 10.26
CA ILE A 156 -8.36 10.36 9.45
C ILE A 156 -9.11 9.48 8.45
N LEU A 157 -10.17 8.79 8.89
CA LEU A 157 -10.95 7.86 8.06
C LEU A 157 -12.03 8.54 7.19
N ALA A 158 -12.39 9.80 7.49
CA ALA A 158 -13.44 10.51 6.78
C ALA A 158 -13.26 10.56 5.24
N PRO A 159 -12.05 10.77 4.69
CA PRO A 159 -11.84 10.75 3.23
C PRO A 159 -12.21 9.41 2.59
N ALA A 160 -11.73 8.28 3.15
CA ALA A 160 -12.06 6.95 2.63
C ALA A 160 -13.56 6.67 2.70
N ILE A 161 -14.21 7.05 3.81
CA ILE A 161 -15.68 6.93 3.98
C ILE A 161 -16.43 7.75 2.91
N ARG A 162 -15.95 8.96 2.56
CA ARG A 162 -16.58 9.77 1.52
C ARG A 162 -16.46 9.16 0.14
N TYR A 163 -15.31 8.57 -0.20
CA TYR A 163 -15.11 7.89 -1.48
C TYR A 163 -15.93 6.60 -1.61
N ALA A 164 -16.32 5.97 -0.49
CA ALA A 164 -17.08 4.72 -0.48
C ALA A 164 -18.61 4.90 -0.62
N ARG A 165 -19.11 6.14 -0.61
CA ARG A 165 -20.55 6.46 -0.74
C ARG A 165 -20.90 6.75 -2.19
#